data_AF-W0EFP8-F1
#
_entry.id   AF-W0EFP8-F1
#
_cell.length_a   1.000
_cell.length_b   1.000
_cell.length_c   1.000
_cell.angle_alpha   90.00
_cell.angle_beta   90.00
_cell.angle_gamma   90.00
#
_symmetry.space_group_name_H-M   'P 1'
#
loop_
_entity.id
_entity.type
_entity.pdbx_description
1 polymer ?
#
loop_
_entity_poly.entity_id
_entity_poly.type
_entity_poly.pdbx_seq_one_letter_code
_entity_poly.pdbx_strand_id
1 'polypeptide(L)' 'MMIGILIFGVGLYLVWDYKTDFFHKHKCYRRNDAALDILKERYARSEITEEEFLMKKNILAE' A
#
# COMPACT_ATOMS: atom_id res chain seq x y z
N MET A 1 -25.08 15.47 15.20
CA MET A 1 -25.20 14.11 14.61
C MET A 1 -24.81 14.10 13.13
N MET A 2 -25.27 15.04 12.30
CA MET A 2 -24.91 15.12 10.87
C MET A 2 -23.40 15.32 10.60
N ILE A 3 -22.74 16.17 11.40
CA ILE A 3 -21.30 16.48 11.26
C ILE A 3 -20.41 15.26 11.52
N GLY A 4 -20.80 14.36 12.44
CA GLY A 4 -20.02 13.15 12.72
C GLY A 4 -19.98 12.19 11.53
N ILE A 5 -21.08 12.08 10.80
CA ILE A 5 -21.19 11.24 9.60
C ILE A 5 -20.33 11.82 8.47
N LEU A 6 -20.29 13.15 8.32
CA LEU A 6 -19.43 13.82 7.35
C LEU A 6 -17.94 13.57 7.61
N ILE A 7 -17.49 13.72 8.87
CA ILE A 7 -16.09 13.49 9.24
C ILE A 7 -15.72 12.02 9.06
N PHE A 8 -16.61 11.10 9.47
CA PHE A 8 -16.39 9.67 9.29
C PHE A 8 -16.34 9.28 7.80
N GLY A 9 -17.21 9.85 6.97
CA GLY A 9 -17.21 9.65 5.53
C GLY A 9 -15.91 10.16 4.87
N VAL A 10 -15.42 11.34 5.26
CA VAL A 10 -14.14 11.88 4.76
C VAL A 10 -12.96 11.02 5.21
N GLY A 11 -12.96 10.54 6.46
CA GLY A 11 -11.94 9.63 6.96
C GLY A 11 -11.90 8.30 6.19
N LEU A 12 -13.07 7.70 5.96
CA LEU A 12 -13.17 6.48 5.14
C LEU A 12 -12.79 6.72 3.69
N TYR A 13 -13.19 7.86 3.11
CA TYR A 13 -12.81 8.23 1.75
C TYR A 13 -11.30 8.37 1.61
N LEU A 14 -10.64 9.06 2.53
CA LEU A 14 -9.18 9.18 2.54
C LEU A 14 -8.50 7.81 2.70
N VAL A 15 -8.96 6.96 3.62
CA VAL A 15 -8.40 5.60 3.79
C VAL A 15 -8.59 4.74 2.52
N TRP A 16 -9.74 4.89 1.85
CA TRP A 16 -10.01 4.21 0.59
C TRP A 16 -9.14 4.75 -0.55
N ASP A 17 -8.96 6.07 -0.62
CA ASP A 17 -8.14 6.77 -1.61
C ASP A 17 -6.66 6.38 -1.48
N TYR A 18 -6.12 6.39 -0.26
CA TYR A 18 -4.76 5.90 0.04
C TYR A 18 -4.55 4.43 -0.38
N LYS A 19 -5.59 3.59 -0.33
CA LYS A 19 -5.53 2.22 -0.86
C LYS A 19 -5.68 2.14 -2.37
N THR A 20 -6.48 3.03 -2.97
CA THR A 20 -6.86 2.96 -4.39
C THR A 20 -5.81 3.57 -5.31
N ASP A 21 -5.01 4.51 -4.82
CA ASP A 21 -3.83 5.04 -5.54
C ASP A 21 -2.77 3.96 -5.80
N PHE A 22 -2.74 2.90 -4.98
CA PHE A 22 -1.86 1.75 -5.18
C PHE A 22 -2.29 0.90 -6.39
N PHE A 23 -3.60 0.74 -6.61
CA PHE A 23 -4.14 -0.14 -7.64
C PHE A 23 -4.17 0.46 -9.05
N HIS A 24 -4.17 1.80 -9.19
CA HIS A 24 -4.27 2.42 -10.52
C HIS A 24 -2.98 2.37 -11.35
N LYS A 25 -1.86 1.90 -10.78
CA LYS A 25 -0.59 1.77 -11.49
C LYS A 25 -0.36 0.39 -12.11
N HIS A 26 -1.42 -0.37 -12.37
CA HIS A 26 -1.36 -1.58 -13.19
C HIS A 26 -1.23 -1.26 -14.70
N LYS A 27 -0.16 -0.58 -15.11
CA LYS A 27 0.28 -0.59 -16.52
C LYS A 27 1.65 -1.23 -16.62
N CYS A 28 1.64 -2.51 -16.97
CA CYS A 28 2.74 -3.31 -17.50
C CYS A 28 4.12 -2.99 -16.92
N TYR A 29 4.44 -3.55 -15.76
CA TYR A 29 5.78 -3.47 -15.21
C TYR A 29 6.34 -4.88 -14.94
N ARG A 30 7.64 -5.01 -15.16
CA ARG A 30 8.43 -6.26 -15.14
C ARG A 30 8.15 -7.05 -13.86
N ARG A 31 8.23 -8.38 -13.94
CA ARG A 31 7.92 -9.33 -12.85
C ARG A 31 8.58 -8.99 -11.50
N ASN A 32 9.75 -8.33 -11.50
CA ASN A 32 10.45 -7.89 -10.29
C ASN A 32 9.77 -6.70 -9.60
N ASP A 33 9.21 -5.76 -10.37
CA ASP A 33 8.51 -4.61 -9.82
C ASP A 33 7.20 -5.03 -9.15
N ALA A 34 6.53 -6.06 -9.66
CA ALA A 34 5.34 -6.64 -9.01
C ALA A 34 5.64 -7.25 -7.63
N ALA A 35 6.80 -7.88 -7.45
CA ALA A 35 7.21 -8.44 -6.17
C ALA A 35 7.51 -7.35 -5.14
N LEU A 36 8.14 -6.26 -5.57
CA LEU A 36 8.39 -5.09 -4.72
C LEU A 36 7.10 -4.37 -4.32
N ASP A 37 6.13 -4.31 -5.22
CA ASP A 37 4.83 -3.68 -4.95
C ASP A 37 4.04 -4.45 -3.88
N ILE A 38 3.98 -5.78 -3.99
CA ILE A 38 3.39 -6.66 -2.96
C ILE A 38 4.11 -6.52 -1.63
N LEU A 39 5.44 -6.42 -1.64
CA LEU A 39 6.23 -6.26 -0.43
C LEU A 39 5.92 -4.93 0.27
N LYS A 40 5.76 -3.86 -0.51
CA LYS A 40 5.41 -2.54 -0.02
C LYS A 40 3.97 -2.48 0.52
N GLU A 41 3.04 -3.19 -0.12
CA GLU A 41 1.66 -3.35 0.36
C GLU A 41 1.63 -4.01 1.75
N ARG A 42 2.37 -5.11 1.93
CA ARG A 42 2.45 -5.81 3.22
C ARG A 42 3.04 -4.95 4.33
N TYR A 43 4.03 -4.12 4.01
CA TYR A 43 4.60 -3.17 4.96
C TYR A 43 3.59 -2.09 5.36
N ALA A 44 2.87 -1.51 4.40
CA ALA A 44 1.83 -0.52 4.67
C ALA A 44 0.65 -1.09 5.48
N ARG A 45 0.40 -2.40 5.37
CA ARG A 45 -0.59 -3.13 6.18
C ARG A 45 -0.06 -3.55 7.56
N SER A 46 1.19 -3.22 7.89
CA SER A 46 1.91 -3.68 9.09
C SER A 46 1.91 -5.20 9.26
N GLU A 47 1.81 -5.96 8.16
CA GLU A 47 1.90 -7.42 8.16
C GLU A 47 3.36 -7.89 8.27
N ILE A 48 4.31 -7.01 7.95
CA ILE A 48 5.76 -7.23 8.06
C ILE A 48 6.42 -6.02 8.72
N THR A 49 7.53 -6.24 9.41
CA THR A 49 8.32 -5.18 10.03
C THR A 49 9.20 -4.47 9.00
N GLU A 50 9.72 -3.30 9.36
CA GLU A 50 10.68 -2.54 8.53
C GLU A 50 11.93 -3.36 8.20
N GLU A 51 12.42 -4.15 9.16
CA GLU A 51 13.59 -5.02 9.00
C GLU A 51 13.33 -6.11 7.95
N GLU A 52 12.18 -6.78 8.02
CA GLU A 52 11.76 -7.78 7.03
C GLU A 52 11.55 -7.18 5.64
N PHE A 53 11.00 -5.96 5.58
CA PHE A 53 10.84 -5.22 4.33
C PHE A 53 12.20 -4.91 3.70
N LEU A 54 13.17 -4.40 4.46
CA LEU A 54 14.51 -4.09 3.97
C LEU A 54 15.25 -5.33 3.47
N MET A 55 15.17 -6.44 4.21
CA MET A 55 15.80 -7.70 3.83
C MET A 55 15.24 -8.22 2.50
N LYS A 56 13.91 -8.28 2.36
CA LYS A 56 13.26 -8.78 1.14
C LYS A 56 13.44 -7.84 -0.04
N LYS A 57 13.48 -6.52 0.20
CA LYS A 57 13.76 -5.52 -0.83
C LYS A 57 15.16 -5.68 -1.42
N ASN A 58 16.15 -5.98 -0.59
CA ASN A 58 17.53 -6.19 -1.04
C ASN A 58 17.65 -7.42 -1.94
N ILE A 59 16.95 -8.51 -1.60
CA ILE A 59 16.91 -9.75 -2.40
C ILE A 59 16.26 -9.53 -3.77
N LEU A 60 15.25 -8.66 -3.87
CA LEU A 60 14.53 -8.38 -5.11
C LEU A 60 15.23 -7.34 -6.01
N ALA A 61 16.23 -6.64 -5.48
CA ALA A 61 17.02 -5.63 -6.19
C ALA A 61 18.30 -6.21 -6.84
N GLU A 62 18.70 -7.41 -6.44
CA GLU A 62 19.80 -8.21 -7.00
C GLU A 62 19.31 -9.08 -8.17
#